data_AF-A0A946XP26-F1
#
_entry.id   AF-A0A946XP26-F1
#
_cell.length_a   1.000
_cell.length_b   1.000
_cell.length_c   1.000
_cell.angle_alpha   90.00
_cell.angle_beta   90.00
_cell.angle_gamma   90.00
#
_symmetry.space_group_name_H-M   'P 1'
#
loop_
_entity.id
_entity.type
_entity.pdbx_description
1 polymer ?
#
loop_
_entity_poly.entity_id
_entity_poly.type
_entity_poly.pdbx_seq_one_letter_code
_entity_poly.pdbx_strand_id
1 'polypeptide(L)' 'ITGGAGTYVDAVAKEGIDTFITGEGQHHTFTMAEELGVNLIYAGHYATETFGVTSLANHLAKKYKLKKQFIDHPTGL' A
#
# COMPACT_ATOMS: atom_id res chain seq x y z
N ILE A 1 0.61 1.41 -5.00
CA ILE A 1 0.44 2.60 -4.12
C ILE A 1 0.06 2.06 -2.75
N THR A 2 0.70 2.45 -1.65
CA THR A 2 0.39 1.87 -0.32
C THR A 2 -0.97 2.37 0.22
N GLY A 3 -1.51 1.69 1.22
CA GLY A 3 -2.74 2.12 1.91
C GLY A 3 -4.01 1.99 1.06
N GLY A 4 -4.95 2.92 1.26
CA GLY A 4 -6.29 2.88 0.66
C GLY A 4 -6.38 3.53 -0.74
N ALA A 5 -5.73 2.93 -1.74
CA ALA A 5 -5.69 3.47 -3.09
C ALA A 5 -6.51 2.70 -4.14
N GLY A 6 -7.45 1.81 -3.74
CA GLY A 6 -8.26 1.04 -4.71
C GLY A 6 -9.04 1.88 -5.73
N THR A 7 -9.41 3.12 -5.43
CA THR A 7 -10.10 4.02 -6.38
C THR A 7 -9.24 4.44 -7.57
N TYR A 8 -7.93 4.18 -7.54
CA TYR A 8 -6.99 4.55 -8.60
C TYR A 8 -6.95 3.54 -9.75
N VAL A 9 -7.70 2.43 -9.69
CA VAL A 9 -7.71 1.39 -10.74
C VAL A 9 -7.92 1.98 -12.14
N ASP A 10 -8.89 2.89 -12.33
CA ASP A 10 -9.13 3.53 -13.63
C ASP A 10 -7.94 4.37 -14.12
N ALA A 11 -7.31 5.12 -13.21
CA ALA A 11 -6.10 5.88 -13.54
C ALA A 11 -4.93 4.95 -13.92
N VAL A 12 -4.74 3.86 -13.17
CA VAL A 12 -3.70 2.87 -13.44
C VAL A 12 -3.91 2.17 -14.78
N ALA A 13 -5.16 1.81 -15.11
CA ALA A 13 -5.51 1.21 -16.39
C ALA A 13 -5.21 2.16 -17.57
N LYS A 14 -5.52 3.45 -17.43
CA LYS A 14 -5.25 4.48 -18.46
C LYS A 14 -3.77 4.67 -18.76
N GLU A 15 -2.90 4.41 -17.79
CA GLU A 15 -1.44 4.43 -17.97
C GLU A 15 -0.90 3.13 -18.61
N GLY A 16 -1.75 2.17 -18.94
CA GLY A 16 -1.36 0.90 -19.57
C GLY A 16 -0.66 -0.08 -18.63
N ILE A 17 -0.85 0.07 -17.32
CA ILE A 17 -0.28 -0.82 -16.31
C ILE A 17 -1.13 -2.09 -16.17
N ASP A 18 -0.48 -3.25 -16.20
CA ASP A 18 -1.14 -4.57 -16.12
C ASP A 18 -1.53 -5.00 -14.70
N THR A 19 -0.85 -4.48 -13.67
CA THR A 19 -0.96 -4.95 -12.30
C THR A 19 -0.87 -3.79 -11.32
N PHE A 20 -1.90 -3.64 -10.50
CA PHE A 20 -1.97 -2.65 -9.45
C PHE A 20 -1.90 -3.31 -8.06
N ILE A 21 -0.86 -2.96 -7.30
CA ILE A 21 -0.70 -3.41 -5.91
C ILE A 21 -1.00 -2.25 -4.97
N THR A 22 -1.95 -2.45 -4.06
CA THR A 22 -2.32 -1.48 -3.02
C THR A 22 -2.66 -2.16 -1.70
N GLY A 23 -2.92 -1.39 -0.65
CA GLY A 23 -3.36 -1.92 0.64
C GLY A 23 -4.81 -2.39 0.60
N GLU A 24 -5.74 -1.46 0.37
CA GLU A 24 -7.18 -1.73 0.39
C GLU A 24 -7.95 -0.91 -0.68
N GLY A 25 -9.23 -1.23 -0.84
CA GLY A 25 -10.16 -0.52 -1.70
C GLY A 25 -11.62 -0.92 -1.48
N GLN A 26 -12.54 -0.08 -1.94
CA GLN A 26 -13.98 -0.33 -1.86
C GLN A 26 -14.40 -1.47 -2.80
N HIS A 27 -15.48 -2.19 -2.49
CA HIS A 27 -15.92 -3.36 -3.28
C HIS A 27 -16.00 -3.13 -4.80
N HIS A 28 -16.50 -1.98 -5.25
CA HIS A 28 -16.67 -1.68 -6.68
C HIS A 28 -15.36 -1.66 -7.48
N THR A 29 -14.22 -1.45 -6.81
CA THR A 29 -12.90 -1.39 -7.45
C THR A 29 -12.45 -2.77 -7.94
N PHE A 30 -12.96 -3.86 -7.36
CA PHE A 30 -12.72 -5.22 -7.82
C PHE A 30 -13.32 -5.43 -9.21
N THR A 31 -14.63 -5.18 -9.37
CA THR A 31 -15.32 -5.32 -10.66
C THR A 31 -14.73 -4.37 -11.70
N MET A 32 -14.39 -3.15 -11.30
CA MET A 32 -13.71 -2.20 -12.19
C MET A 32 -12.37 -2.73 -12.70
N ALA A 33 -11.58 -3.40 -11.85
CA ALA A 33 -10.31 -3.99 -12.27
C ALA A 33 -10.50 -5.16 -13.24
N GLU A 34 -11.52 -6.00 -13.02
CA GLU A 34 -11.89 -7.07 -13.95
C GLU A 34 -12.31 -6.51 -15.32
N GLU A 35 -13.16 -5.49 -15.34
CA GLU A 35 -13.65 -4.84 -16.57
C GLU A 35 -12.53 -4.15 -17.35
N LEU A 36 -11.58 -3.54 -16.65
CA LEU A 36 -10.45 -2.84 -17.25
C LEU A 36 -9.25 -3.75 -17.55
N GLY A 37 -9.31 -5.03 -17.18
CA GLY A 37 -8.24 -6.00 -17.42
C GLY A 37 -6.97 -5.73 -16.60
N VAL A 38 -7.10 -5.18 -15.39
CA VAL A 38 -5.98 -4.90 -14.48
C VAL A 38 -5.96 -5.94 -13.36
N ASN A 39 -4.81 -6.57 -13.12
CA ASN A 39 -4.62 -7.42 -11.95
C ASN A 39 -4.56 -6.56 -10.70
N LEU A 40 -5.55 -6.67 -9.81
CA LEU A 40 -5.60 -5.89 -8.56
C LEU A 40 -5.22 -6.75 -7.36
N ILE A 41 -4.20 -6.31 -6.60
CA ILE A 41 -3.73 -6.99 -5.38
C ILE A 41 -3.94 -6.07 -4.18
N TYR A 42 -4.77 -6.53 -3.25
CA TYR A 42 -4.93 -5.95 -1.92
C TYR A 42 -4.02 -6.64 -0.92
N ALA A 43 -2.97 -5.94 -0.49
CA ALA A 43 -1.94 -6.44 0.42
C ALA A 43 -2.12 -5.95 1.86
N GLY A 44 -3.26 -5.34 2.20
CA GLY A 44 -3.61 -4.81 3.52
C GLY A 44 -3.16 -3.35 3.73
N HIS A 45 -4.05 -2.50 4.26
CA HIS A 45 -3.74 -1.07 4.44
C HIS A 45 -2.57 -0.91 5.40
N TYR A 46 -2.70 -1.46 6.61
CA TYR A 46 -1.66 -1.39 7.63
C TYR A 46 -0.35 -2.00 7.13
N ALA A 47 -0.44 -3.23 6.59
CA ALA A 47 0.73 -4.00 6.16
C ALA A 47 1.56 -3.24 5.11
N THR A 48 0.91 -2.56 4.17
CA THR A 48 1.58 -1.78 3.13
C THR A 48 2.13 -0.43 3.59
N GLU A 49 1.83 0.04 4.80
CA GLU A 49 2.32 1.34 5.29
C GLU A 49 3.36 1.25 6.43
N THR A 50 3.66 0.04 6.91
CA THR A 50 4.64 -0.17 7.99
C THR A 50 6.10 0.09 7.59
N PHE A 51 6.46 -0.21 6.34
CA PHE A 51 7.87 -0.16 5.91
C PHE A 51 8.40 1.27 5.77
N GLY A 52 7.56 2.25 5.47
CA GLY A 52 7.94 3.66 5.36
C GLY A 52 8.44 4.21 6.70
N VAL A 53 7.61 4.12 7.74
CA VAL A 53 7.95 4.57 9.10
C VAL A 53 9.13 3.80 9.68
N THR A 54 9.23 2.49 9.40
CA THR A 54 10.35 1.67 9.84
C THR A 54 11.66 2.09 9.18
N SER A 55 11.63 2.38 7.87
CA SER A 55 12.80 2.88 7.12
C SER A 55 13.24 4.25 7.62
N LEU A 56 12.30 5.16 7.88
CA LEU A 56 12.60 6.48 8.45
C LEU A 56 13.26 6.35 9.83
N ALA A 57 12.70 5.53 10.72
CA ALA A 57 13.27 5.27 12.04
C ALA A 57 14.70 4.70 11.93
N ASN A 58 14.94 3.79 10.98
CA ASN A 58 16.27 3.25 10.71
C ASN A 58 17.26 4.33 10.28
N HIS A 59 16.85 5.19 9.35
CA HIS A 59 17.68 6.28 8.85
C HIS A 59 18.08 7.25 9.98
N LEU A 60 17.11 7.69 10.78
CA LEU A 60 17.34 8.63 11.88
C LEU A 60 18.18 8.00 13.00
N ALA A 61 17.91 6.74 13.38
CA ALA A 61 18.71 6.02 14.36
C ALA A 61 20.17 5.91 13.94
N LYS A 62 20.45 5.60 12.67
CA LYS A 62 21.82 5.53 12.13
C LYS A 62 22.52 6.89 12.16
N LYS A 63 21.83 7.94 11.69
CA LYS A 63 22.38 9.30 11.54
C LYS A 63 22.65 9.98 12.88
N TYR A 64 21.72 9.85 13.82
CA TYR A 64 21.75 10.59 15.09
C TYR A 64 22.03 9.70 16.30
N LYS A 65 22.37 8.42 16.09
CA LYS A 65 22.67 7.44 17.15
C LYS A 65 21.53 7.27 18.16
N LEU A 66 20.29 7.36 17.68
CA LEU A 66 19.09 7.19 18.50
C LEU A 66 18.76 5.71 18.68
N LYS A 67 18.12 5.38 19.81
CA LYS A 67 17.39 4.12 19.95
C LYS A 67 16.12 4.19 19.11
N LYS A 68 15.78 3.10 18.43
CA LYS A 68 14.53 2.95 17.68
C LYS A 68 13.75 1.76 18.22
N GLN A 69 12.44 1.85 18.14
CA GLN A 69 11.52 0.74 18.40
C GLN A 69 10.33 0.93 17.46
N PHE A 70 9.95 -0.14 16.76
CA PHE A 70 8.69 -0.18 16.03
C PHE A 70 7.65 -0.83 16.95
N ILE A 71 6.53 -0.15 17.17
CA ILE A 71 5.41 -0.68 17.96
C ILE A 71 4.40 -1.22 16.95
N ASP A 72 4.44 -2.52 16.75
CA ASP A 72 3.54 -3.19 15.80
C ASP A 72 2.13 -3.33 16.39
N HIS A 73 1.12 -2.88 15.66
CA HIS A 73 -0.29 -2.96 16.04
C HIS A 73 -1.17 -3.28 14.84
N PRO A 74 -1.17 -4.54 14.35
CA PRO A 74 -1.91 -4.93 13.16
C PRO A 74 -3.42 -4.82 13.36
N THR A 75 -4.11 -4.23 12.38
CA THR A 75 -5.57 -4.05 12.41
C THR A 75 -6.34 -5.24 11.85
N GLY A 76 -5.70 -6.09 11.03
CA GLY A 76 -6.37 -7.16 10.30
C GLY A 76 -7.21 -6.68 9.11
N LEU A 77 -7.04 -5.41 8.74
CA LEU A 77 -7.62 -4.76 7.56
C LEU A 77 -6.56 -4.60 6.46
#